data_AF-A0A377TSK3-F1
#
_entry.id   AF-A0A377TSK3-F1
#
_cell.length_a   1.000
_cell.length_b   1.000
_cell.length_c   1.000
_cell.angle_alpha   90.00
_cell.angle_beta   90.00
_cell.angle_gamma   90.00
#
_symmetry.space_group_name_H-M   'P 1'
#
loop_
_entity.id
_entity.type
_entity.pdbx_description
1 polymer ?
#
loop_
_entity_poly.entity_id
_entity_poly.type
_entity_poly.pdbx_seq_one_letter_code
_entity_poly.pdbx_strand_id
1 'polypeptide(L)'
;MLNALVDIQIAWFEQVLSARQIDPAEYPDDLPGVRRFRDGMLRTAREGSYEQIVTLMFGAEWMYYFWCRRASEHYQSDADLRRWVEMHAEDEFYQQALWLKNELDRCAMALSEDEKQALSALYGEVLQWEIDFHHAAYVE
;
A
#
# COMPACT_ATOMS: atom_id res chain seq x y z
N MET A 1 -0.19 -16.35 -3.66
CA MET A 1 0.02 -15.03 -4.28
C MET A 1 -0.04 -13.87 -3.29
N LEU A 2 -0.27 -14.10 -1.97
CA LEU A 2 -0.27 -13.07 -0.91
C LEU A 2 0.72 -13.35 0.25
N ASN A 3 1.54 -14.40 0.18
CA ASN A 3 2.42 -14.80 1.31
C ASN A 3 3.42 -13.72 1.73
N ALA A 4 3.89 -12.89 0.79
CA ALA A 4 4.87 -11.84 1.09
C ALA A 4 4.31 -10.74 2.00
N LEU A 5 3.09 -10.26 1.72
CA LEU A 5 2.42 -9.23 2.51
C LEU A 5 1.86 -9.76 3.83
N VAL A 6 1.24 -10.94 3.84
CA VAL A 6 0.49 -11.37 5.04
C VAL A 6 1.36 -12.12 6.04
N ASP A 7 2.24 -13.01 5.59
CA ASP A 7 2.97 -13.87 6.54
C ASP A 7 4.35 -13.30 6.89
N ILE A 8 5.10 -12.81 5.89
CA ILE A 8 6.48 -12.35 6.10
C ILE A 8 6.50 -10.96 6.72
N GLN A 9 5.70 -10.03 6.19
CA GLN A 9 5.69 -8.65 6.63
C GLN A 9 5.13 -8.50 8.06
N ILE A 10 4.01 -9.17 8.38
CA ILE A 10 3.39 -9.11 9.72
C ILE A 10 4.34 -9.68 10.78
N ALA A 11 4.93 -10.86 10.53
CA ALA A 11 5.88 -11.46 11.45
C ALA A 11 7.12 -10.57 11.68
N TRP A 12 7.59 -9.89 10.64
CA TRP A 12 8.69 -8.93 10.76
C TRP A 12 8.28 -7.69 11.59
N PHE A 13 7.08 -7.12 11.36
CA PHE A 13 6.57 -6.02 12.18
C PHE A 13 6.47 -6.42 13.64
N GLU A 14 5.85 -7.56 13.97
CA GLU A 14 5.73 -8.04 15.35
C GLU A 14 7.08 -8.14 16.07
N GLN A 15 8.11 -8.65 15.38
CA GLN A 15 9.47 -8.73 15.92
C GLN A 15 10.08 -7.35 16.20
N VAL A 16 9.97 -6.41 15.24
CA VAL A 16 10.54 -5.06 15.38
C VAL A 16 9.84 -4.28 16.48
N LEU A 17 8.52 -4.36 16.56
CA LEU A 17 7.73 -3.68 17.59
C LEU A 17 8.08 -4.17 18.99
N SER A 18 8.18 -5.49 19.15
CA SER A 18 8.63 -6.12 20.40
C SER A 18 10.04 -5.66 20.79
N ALA A 19 10.99 -5.67 19.85
CA ALA A 19 12.37 -5.24 20.08
C ALA A 19 12.48 -3.74 20.44
N ARG A 20 11.59 -2.91 19.89
CA ARG A 20 11.52 -1.46 20.15
C ARG A 20 10.63 -1.10 21.34
N GLN A 21 10.00 -2.08 21.99
CA GLN A 21 9.07 -1.88 23.10
C GLN A 21 7.90 -0.95 22.75
N ILE A 22 7.41 -1.06 21.52
CA ILE A 22 6.27 -0.28 21.03
C ILE A 22 4.99 -1.09 21.28
N ASP A 23 4.02 -0.52 21.99
CA ASP A 23 2.70 -1.12 22.16
C ASP A 23 1.79 -0.72 20.99
N PRO A 24 1.31 -1.67 20.16
CA PRO A 24 0.38 -1.37 19.08
C PRO A 24 -0.93 -0.72 19.53
N ALA A 25 -1.33 -0.91 20.80
CA ALA A 25 -2.51 -0.25 21.35
C ALA A 25 -2.34 1.27 21.52
N GLU A 26 -1.10 1.77 21.48
CA GLU A 26 -0.78 3.20 21.55
C GLU A 26 -0.72 3.85 20.16
N TYR A 27 -0.93 3.10 19.07
CA TYR A 27 -0.97 3.69 17.74
C TYR A 27 -2.15 4.65 17.61
N PRO A 28 -1.93 5.86 17.05
CA PRO A 28 -3.03 6.76 16.75
C PRO A 28 -3.79 6.21 15.52
N ASP A 29 -4.74 5.32 15.78
CA ASP A 29 -5.57 4.63 14.77
C ASP A 29 -6.70 5.51 14.20
N ASP A 30 -6.80 6.73 14.72
CA ASP A 30 -7.86 7.68 14.46
C ASP A 30 -7.35 8.95 13.77
N LEU A 31 -6.10 9.01 13.32
CA LEU A 31 -5.67 10.17 12.51
C LEU A 31 -6.52 10.28 11.23
N PRO A 32 -6.89 11.48 10.77
CA PRO A 32 -7.78 11.65 9.61
C PRO A 32 -7.30 10.89 8.36
N GLY A 33 -6.01 10.92 8.04
CA GLY A 33 -5.42 10.18 6.92
C GLY A 33 -5.50 8.66 7.12
N VAL A 34 -5.26 8.18 8.34
CA VAL A 34 -5.36 6.76 8.71
C VAL A 34 -6.79 6.24 8.56
N ARG A 35 -7.78 6.95 9.13
CA ARG A 35 -9.20 6.57 9.00
C ARG A 35 -9.65 6.59 7.56
N ARG A 36 -9.32 7.64 6.81
CA ARG A 36 -9.73 7.79 5.40
C ARG A 36 -9.21 6.64 4.56
N PHE A 37 -7.94 6.29 4.69
CA PHE A 37 -7.34 5.17 3.98
C PHE A 37 -8.03 3.85 4.37
N ARG A 38 -8.06 3.52 5.67
CA ARG A 38 -8.66 2.27 6.19
C ARG A 38 -10.12 2.11 5.75
N ASP A 39 -10.94 3.12 5.99
CA ASP A 39 -12.38 3.05 5.76
C ASP A 39 -12.67 3.03 4.25
N GLY A 40 -11.88 3.75 3.45
CA GLY A 40 -11.94 3.71 1.98
C GLY A 40 -11.66 2.30 1.44
N MET A 41 -10.56 1.69 1.88
CA MET A 41 -10.18 0.32 1.49
C MET A 41 -11.25 -0.71 1.90
N LEU A 42 -11.71 -0.66 3.16
CA LEU A 42 -12.71 -1.59 3.69
C LEU A 42 -14.09 -1.44 3.02
N ARG A 43 -14.51 -0.21 2.72
CA ARG A 43 -15.77 0.04 2.02
C ARG A 43 -15.73 -0.54 0.62
N THR A 44 -14.67 -0.26 -0.16
CA THR A 44 -14.53 -0.81 -1.52
C THR A 44 -14.41 -2.32 -1.51
N ALA A 45 -13.77 -2.93 -0.51
CA ALA A 45 -13.73 -4.38 -0.38
C ALA A 45 -15.11 -5.02 -0.12
N ARG A 46 -16.04 -4.29 0.51
CA ARG A 46 -17.40 -4.77 0.80
C ARG A 46 -18.40 -4.50 -0.34
N GLU A 47 -18.27 -3.35 -0.98
CA GLU A 47 -19.32 -2.79 -1.85
C GLU A 47 -18.85 -2.58 -3.29
N GLY A 48 -17.54 -2.60 -3.53
CA GLY A 48 -16.95 -2.29 -4.83
C GLY A 48 -16.91 -3.47 -5.79
N SER A 49 -16.67 -3.15 -7.07
CA SER A 49 -16.39 -4.13 -8.10
C SER A 49 -14.98 -4.70 -7.98
N TYR A 50 -14.74 -5.81 -8.68
CA TYR A 50 -13.42 -6.43 -8.72
C TYR A 50 -12.35 -5.46 -9.24
N GLU A 51 -12.64 -4.72 -10.30
CA GLU A 51 -11.75 -3.75 -10.92
C GLU A 51 -11.43 -2.60 -9.95
N GLN A 52 -12.40 -2.19 -9.14
CA GLN A 52 -12.17 -1.19 -8.10
C GLN A 52 -11.23 -1.73 -7.01
N ILE A 53 -11.42 -2.97 -6.56
CA ILE A 53 -10.53 -3.61 -5.57
C ILE A 53 -9.10 -3.73 -6.11
N VAL A 54 -8.93 -4.21 -7.35
CA VAL A 54 -7.60 -4.30 -7.97
C VAL A 54 -6.99 -2.90 -8.15
N THR A 55 -7.79 -1.87 -8.47
CA THR A 55 -7.31 -0.49 -8.61
C THR A 55 -6.74 0.04 -7.28
N LEU A 56 -7.42 -0.26 -6.18
CA LEU A 56 -6.97 0.11 -4.83
C LEU A 56 -5.65 -0.57 -4.47
N MET A 57 -5.59 -1.89 -4.63
CA MET A 57 -4.37 -2.66 -4.33
C MET A 57 -3.19 -2.19 -5.19
N PHE A 58 -3.44 -1.95 -6.49
CA PHE A 58 -2.44 -1.45 -7.41
C PHE A 58 -1.91 -0.08 -6.99
N GLY A 59 -2.80 0.86 -6.66
CA GLY A 59 -2.41 2.20 -6.19
C GLY A 59 -1.46 2.15 -4.99
N ALA A 60 -1.79 1.31 -4.00
CA ALA A 60 -0.98 1.12 -2.81
C ALA A 60 0.39 0.49 -3.13
N GLU A 61 0.40 -0.69 -3.75
CA GLU A 61 1.64 -1.45 -3.97
C GLU A 61 2.56 -0.77 -4.98
N TRP A 62 2.03 -0.17 -6.04
CA TRP A 62 2.85 0.49 -7.05
C TRP A 62 3.58 1.71 -6.48
N MET A 63 2.87 2.54 -5.70
CA MET A 63 3.47 3.69 -5.02
C MET A 63 4.58 3.24 -4.07
N TYR A 64 4.29 2.25 -3.21
CA TYR A 64 5.25 1.70 -2.25
C TYR A 64 6.51 1.19 -2.92
N TYR A 65 6.39 0.40 -3.99
CA TYR A 65 7.55 -0.14 -4.71
C TYR A 65 8.47 0.96 -5.23
N PHE A 66 7.92 1.91 -5.99
CA PHE A 66 8.75 2.96 -6.60
C PHE A 66 9.34 3.92 -5.57
N TRP A 67 8.63 4.17 -4.47
CA TRP A 67 9.18 4.95 -3.37
C TRP A 67 10.32 4.21 -2.67
N CYS A 68 10.09 2.95 -2.26
CA CYS A 68 11.06 2.14 -1.53
C CYS A 68 12.28 1.81 -2.37
N ARG A 69 12.10 1.53 -3.66
CA ARG A 69 13.20 1.29 -4.60
C ARG A 69 14.16 2.46 -4.63
N ARG A 70 13.63 3.69 -4.73
CA ARG A 70 14.46 4.92 -4.70
C ARG A 70 15.08 5.14 -3.33
N ALA A 71 14.33 4.92 -2.25
CA ALA A 71 14.84 5.07 -0.89
C ALA A 71 16.00 4.10 -0.62
N SER A 72 15.94 2.87 -1.15
CA SER A 72 16.96 1.84 -0.99
C SER A 72 18.33 2.20 -1.60
N GLU A 73 18.38 3.17 -2.52
CA GLU A 73 19.62 3.67 -3.12
C GLU A 73 20.39 4.59 -2.15
N HIS A 74 19.75 5.04 -1.08
CA HIS A 74 20.33 5.86 -0.03
C HIS A 74 20.60 5.02 1.22
N TYR A 75 21.60 5.41 2.00
CA TYR A 75 21.93 4.72 3.24
C TYR A 75 20.96 5.07 4.37
N GLN A 76 20.40 4.05 5.04
CA GLN A 76 19.70 4.15 6.31
C GLN A 76 20.59 3.63 7.45
N SER A 77 20.75 4.44 8.49
CA SER A 77 21.53 4.10 9.69
C SER A 77 20.83 3.05 10.55
N ASP A 78 19.51 3.12 10.63
CA ASP A 78 18.67 2.17 11.35
C ASP A 78 18.48 0.89 10.51
N ALA A 79 18.87 -0.25 11.07
CA ALA A 79 18.83 -1.53 10.37
C ALA A 79 17.41 -2.04 10.11
N ASP A 80 16.44 -1.77 11.00
CA ASP A 80 15.05 -2.19 10.80
C ASP A 80 14.41 -1.33 9.72
N LEU A 81 14.66 -0.01 9.73
CA LEU A 81 14.17 0.87 8.66
C LEU A 81 14.78 0.48 7.30
N ARG A 82 16.07 0.14 7.26
CA ARG A 82 16.70 -0.37 6.05
C ARG A 82 16.01 -1.64 5.56
N ARG A 83 15.80 -2.62 6.45
CA ARG A 83 15.14 -3.89 6.09
C ARG A 83 13.72 -3.67 5.58
N TRP A 84 12.97 -2.76 6.21
CA TRP A 84 11.62 -2.39 5.76
C TRP A 84 11.64 -1.84 4.34
N VAL A 85 12.53 -0.88 4.05
CA VAL A 85 12.67 -0.31 2.71
C VAL A 85 13.07 -1.39 1.69
N GLU A 86 14.05 -2.23 2.02
CA GLU A 86 14.52 -3.30 1.14
C GLU A 86 13.42 -4.30 0.80
N MET A 87 12.61 -4.73 1.78
CA MET A 87 11.52 -5.69 1.59
C MET A 87 10.49 -5.22 0.54
N HIS A 88 10.24 -3.91 0.45
CA HIS A 88 9.32 -3.33 -0.52
C HIS A 88 10.01 -2.94 -1.85
N ALA A 89 11.33 -3.10 -1.93
CA ALA A 89 12.15 -2.84 -3.13
C ALA A 89 12.65 -4.13 -3.81
N GLU A 90 12.33 -5.29 -3.24
CA GLU A 90 12.63 -6.62 -3.75
C GLU A 90 11.83 -6.95 -5.03
N ASP A 91 12.36 -7.86 -5.86
CA ASP A 91 11.72 -8.24 -7.12
C ASP A 91 10.37 -8.91 -6.86
N GLU A 92 10.24 -9.70 -5.79
CA GLU A 92 8.99 -10.34 -5.40
C GLU A 92 7.86 -9.32 -5.19
N PHE A 93 8.15 -8.18 -4.55
CA PHE A 93 7.19 -7.10 -4.36
C PHE A 93 6.85 -6.42 -5.70
N TYR A 94 7.84 -6.20 -6.56
CA TYR A 94 7.62 -5.66 -7.89
C TYR A 94 6.74 -6.57 -8.76
N GLN A 95 6.99 -7.88 -8.77
CA GLN A 95 6.21 -8.84 -9.56
C GLN A 95 4.74 -8.85 -9.12
N GLN A 96 4.47 -8.65 -7.83
CA GLN A 96 3.10 -8.53 -7.32
C GLN A 96 2.41 -7.25 -7.85
N ALA A 97 3.07 -6.10 -7.72
CA ALA A 97 2.55 -4.83 -8.23
C ALA A 97 2.37 -4.86 -9.76
N LEU A 98 3.27 -5.53 -10.48
CA LEU A 98 3.17 -5.74 -11.93
C LEU A 98 2.01 -6.67 -12.29
N TRP A 99 1.75 -7.72 -11.51
CA TRP A 99 0.58 -8.57 -11.69
C TRP A 99 -0.71 -7.75 -11.55
N LEU A 100 -0.83 -6.90 -10.52
CA LEU A 100 -1.97 -6.02 -10.32
C LEU A 100 -2.18 -5.08 -11.51
N LYS A 101 -1.09 -4.51 -12.04
CA LYS A 101 -1.14 -3.68 -13.25
C LYS A 101 -1.71 -4.45 -14.45
N ASN A 102 -1.17 -5.65 -14.71
CA ASN A 102 -1.60 -6.47 -15.84
C ASN A 102 -3.06 -6.91 -15.69
N GLU A 103 -3.51 -7.15 -14.46
CA GLU A 103 -4.89 -7.51 -14.16
C GLU A 103 -5.85 -6.34 -14.41
N LEU A 104 -5.45 -5.10 -14.09
CA LEU A 104 -6.21 -3.90 -14.48
C LEU A 104 -6.26 -3.72 -15.99
N ASP A 105 -5.13 -3.87 -16.69
CA ASP A 105 -5.09 -3.79 -18.15
C ASP A 105 -6.03 -4.81 -18.79
N ARG A 106 -6.09 -6.03 -18.24
CA ARG A 106 -7.02 -7.09 -18.68
C ARG A 106 -8.48 -6.70 -18.44
N CYS A 107 -8.81 -6.18 -17.26
CA CYS A 107 -10.17 -5.75 -16.94
C CYS A 107 -10.62 -4.61 -17.87
N ALA A 108 -9.75 -3.64 -18.13
CA ALA A 108 -10.03 -2.48 -18.96
C ALA A 108 -10.43 -2.85 -20.41
N MET A 109 -10.06 -4.03 -20.92
CA MET A 109 -10.49 -4.49 -22.24
C MET A 109 -12.01 -4.67 -22.36
N ALA A 110 -12.71 -4.94 -21.25
CA ALA A 110 -14.15 -5.16 -21.21
C ALA A 110 -14.94 -3.91 -20.75
N LEU A 111 -14.26 -2.86 -20.32
CA LEU A 111 -14.87 -1.64 -19.79
C LEU A 111 -15.13 -0.61 -20.89
N SER A 112 -16.20 0.16 -20.71
CA SER A 112 -16.44 1.40 -21.43
C SER A 112 -15.42 2.48 -21.06
N GLU A 113 -15.34 3.54 -21.88
CA GLU A 113 -14.43 4.66 -21.58
C GLU A 113 -14.81 5.41 -20.29
N ASP A 114 -16.10 5.51 -19.97
CA ASP A 114 -16.57 6.13 -18.73
C ASP A 114 -16.13 5.32 -17.50
N GLU A 115 -16.20 3.97 -17.59
CA GLU A 115 -15.73 3.09 -16.52
C GLU A 115 -14.21 3.17 -16.35
N LYS A 116 -13.44 3.23 -17.44
CA LYS A 116 -11.97 3.44 -17.37
C LYS A 116 -11.61 4.78 -16.75
N GLN A 117 -12.36 5.83 -17.09
CA GLN A 117 -12.17 7.16 -16.51
C GLN A 117 -12.51 7.17 -15.01
N ALA A 118 -13.54 6.44 -14.60
CA ALA A 118 -13.89 6.26 -13.19
C ALA A 118 -12.79 5.51 -12.42
N LEU A 119 -12.22 4.44 -12.99
CA LEU A 119 -11.07 3.74 -12.38
C LEU A 119 -9.82 4.64 -12.31
N SER A 120 -9.57 5.47 -13.33
CA SER A 120 -8.47 6.43 -13.30
C SER A 120 -8.66 7.49 -12.21
N ALA A 121 -9.88 7.97 -12.00
CA ALA A 121 -10.21 8.87 -10.90
C ALA A 121 -10.01 8.19 -9.54
N LEU A 122 -10.49 6.95 -9.40
CA LEU A 122 -10.29 6.15 -8.20
C LEU A 122 -8.81 5.91 -7.88
N TYR A 123 -7.99 5.62 -8.89
CA TYR A 123 -6.55 5.49 -8.72
C TYR A 123 -5.93 6.79 -8.16
N GLY A 124 -6.34 7.94 -8.67
CA GLY A 124 -5.94 9.25 -8.12
C GLY A 124 -6.38 9.45 -6.66
N GLU A 125 -7.60 9.03 -6.31
CA GLU A 125 -8.07 9.10 -4.92
C GLU A 125 -7.25 8.21 -3.98
N VAL A 126 -6.93 6.99 -4.39
CA VAL A 126 -6.12 6.05 -3.59
C VAL A 126 -4.72 6.58 -3.37
N LEU A 127 -4.08 7.16 -4.39
CA LEU A 127 -2.78 7.82 -4.23
C LEU A 127 -2.84 8.99 -3.24
N GLN A 128 -3.94 9.76 -3.25
CA GLN A 128 -4.12 10.81 -2.25
C GLN A 128 -4.30 10.24 -0.85
N TRP A 129 -5.04 9.13 -0.69
CA TRP A 129 -5.18 8.47 0.61
C TRP A 129 -3.83 7.96 1.13
N GLU A 130 -3.00 7.40 0.26
CA GLU A 130 -1.62 6.99 0.60
C GLU A 130 -0.77 8.17 1.06
N ILE A 131 -0.81 9.30 0.34
CA ILE A 131 -0.12 10.53 0.74
C ILE A 131 -0.60 11.00 2.12
N ASP A 132 -1.92 11.06 2.33
CA ASP A 132 -2.52 11.50 3.60
C ASP A 132 -2.16 10.54 4.75
N PHE A 133 -2.12 9.23 4.49
CA PHE A 133 -1.72 8.19 5.43
C PHE A 133 -0.26 8.38 5.88
N HIS A 134 0.66 8.51 4.93
CA HIS A 134 2.08 8.72 5.25
C HIS A 134 2.35 10.09 5.88
N HIS A 135 1.57 11.11 5.52
CA HIS A 135 1.69 12.44 6.14
C HIS A 135 1.21 12.45 7.60
N ALA A 136 0.25 11.59 7.96
CA ALA A 136 -0.29 11.51 9.31
C ALA A 136 0.79 11.24 10.38
N ALA A 137 1.88 10.55 10.03
CA ALA A 137 3.01 10.30 10.92
C ALA A 137 3.84 11.56 11.28
N TYR A 138 3.61 12.68 10.61
CA TYR A 138 4.32 13.95 10.79
C TYR A 138 3.44 15.08 11.32
N VAL A 139 2.17 14.81 11.61
CA VAL A 139 1.26 15.81 12.17
C VAL A 139 1.57 15.96 13.67
N GLU A 140 2.01 17.16 14.06
CA GLU A 140 2.21 17.57 15.47
C GLU A 140 0.90 17.86 16.19
#